data_AF-A0A7R9Y025-F1
#
_entry.id   AF-A0A7R9Y025-F1
#
_cell.length_a   1.000
_cell.length_b   1.000
_cell.length_c   1.000
_cell.angle_alpha   90.00
_cell.angle_beta   90.00
_cell.angle_gamma   90.00
#
_symmetry.space_group_name_H-M   'P 1'
#
loop_
_entity.id
_entity.type
_entity.pdbx_description
1 polymer ?
#
loop_
_entity_poly.entity_id
_entity_poly.type
_entity_poly.pdbx_seq_one_letter_code
_entity_poly.pdbx_strand_id
1 'polypeptide(L)'
;KSAAAVNAERLAKKEARELVGAKTGGVKPLIVCPRETMAEKPTALAGLLESQGCVGIPGALTPETAAEMLAYANALSDEAKREVEAGDVGFDESFGEVNCRGQGTFGRRQDMWLPVSNPTVQRALREAVSRLGPLLREAVGADALLHEVSTLVSDPGAPRQCVHADTIVVPSPQFPNASMAPLYTFFIALQDVEDGMGHTVFLPKTHTPRAHELWNSPQRAKERFIASNDACESALKCGDVAVFDSRLLHCGRENSSNKRRVLFYFTVSAQHEWPLPNGKHGSNSIRAEDFGKWTLRDFGLSDEGDDDGASEQQQPRDEAAAVEATAPSGRRDVLAGLVATAAAGSAAGLVGAPRARADGADGAGVGALSPEQLVAAKENIVDALVNRRYYVTGDLPEELVAPGAHFIDPTTDVIGREKYTAVVSQLFDPATSRFDLLSASVTDDGKVFVEWRLEGDIRLPWGRAKVRAYTGDTTYTLDSQGRIAQQYETWSISAAEALFSIVPGWDALGLGSPPAPPADEILRARASSA
;
A
#
# COMPACT_ATOMS: atom_id res chain seq x y z
N LYS A 1 9.83 33.75 1.03
CA LYS A 1 9.73 32.28 1.24
C LYS A 1 10.23 31.94 2.64
N SER A 2 9.56 31.03 3.34
CA SER A 2 10.09 30.46 4.59
C SER A 2 11.36 29.64 4.28
N ALA A 3 12.26 29.52 5.26
CA ALA A 3 13.48 28.71 5.12
C ALA A 3 13.15 27.22 4.84
N ALA A 4 12.04 26.71 5.38
CA ALA A 4 11.54 25.36 5.14
C ALA A 4 11.17 25.12 3.66
N ALA A 5 10.46 26.06 3.01
CA ALA A 5 10.07 25.92 1.61
C ALA A 5 11.28 25.92 0.66
N VAL A 6 12.29 26.74 0.93
CA VAL A 6 13.55 26.75 0.16
C VAL A 6 14.32 25.44 0.34
N ASN A 7 14.34 24.89 1.57
CA ASN A 7 15.01 23.63 1.84
C ASN A 7 14.31 22.46 1.12
N ALA A 8 12.98 22.43 1.12
CA ALA A 8 12.19 21.40 0.42
C ALA A 8 12.43 21.42 -1.10
N GLU A 9 12.43 22.59 -1.74
CA GLU A 9 12.73 22.69 -3.19
C GLU A 9 14.18 22.28 -3.52
N ARG A 10 15.14 22.59 -2.64
CA ARG A 10 16.53 22.14 -2.81
C ARG A 10 16.63 20.63 -2.68
N LEU A 11 15.96 20.04 -1.69
CA LEU A 11 15.90 18.60 -1.49
C LEU A 11 15.27 17.91 -2.71
N ALA A 12 14.15 18.45 -3.21
CA ALA A 12 13.47 17.92 -4.39
C ALA A 12 14.39 17.86 -5.62
N LYS A 13 15.20 18.92 -5.85
CA LYS A 13 16.16 18.95 -6.95
C LYS A 13 17.26 17.89 -6.82
N LYS A 14 17.74 17.64 -5.61
CA LYS A 14 18.75 16.61 -5.34
C LYS A 14 18.17 15.22 -5.59
N GLU A 15 17.01 14.93 -4.99
CA GLU A 15 16.33 13.64 -5.12
C GLU A 15 16.06 13.26 -6.58
N ALA A 16 15.63 14.23 -7.40
CA ALA A 16 15.38 14.02 -8.82
C ALA A 16 16.61 13.60 -9.62
N ARG A 17 17.77 14.21 -9.33
CA ARG A 17 19.00 14.02 -10.09
C ARG A 17 19.76 12.78 -9.67
N GLU A 18 19.70 12.45 -8.38
CA GLU A 18 20.67 11.54 -7.77
C GLU A 18 20.03 10.30 -7.14
N LEU A 19 18.73 10.31 -6.84
CA LEU A 19 18.13 9.29 -5.97
C LEU A 19 17.03 8.49 -6.68
N VAL A 20 15.93 9.13 -7.08
CA VAL A 20 14.73 8.38 -7.55
C VAL A 20 15.06 7.55 -8.80
N GLY A 21 14.92 6.23 -8.69
CA GLY A 21 15.25 5.27 -9.77
C GLY A 21 16.75 5.05 -10.00
N ALA A 22 17.64 5.69 -9.24
CA ALA A 22 19.08 5.72 -9.54
C ALA A 22 19.77 4.34 -9.44
N LYS A 23 19.30 3.44 -8.57
CA LYS A 23 19.87 2.08 -8.42
C LYS A 23 18.96 0.97 -8.95
N THR A 24 17.80 1.30 -9.48
CA THR A 24 16.75 0.33 -9.87
C THR A 24 16.45 0.34 -11.37
N GLY A 25 17.32 0.98 -12.16
CA GLY A 25 17.21 1.03 -13.62
C GLY A 25 16.35 2.18 -14.14
N GLY A 26 16.13 3.23 -13.33
CA GLY A 26 15.34 4.39 -13.69
C GLY A 26 13.89 4.33 -13.20
N VAL A 27 13.09 5.28 -13.67
CA VAL A 27 11.64 5.33 -13.38
C VAL A 27 10.92 4.50 -14.43
N LYS A 28 10.15 3.50 -13.98
CA LYS A 28 9.38 2.57 -14.81
C LYS A 28 7.96 3.07 -15.02
N PRO A 29 7.18 2.57 -15.98
CA PRO A 29 5.74 2.83 -16.02
C PRO A 29 5.03 2.25 -14.79
N LEU A 30 3.99 2.94 -14.30
CA LEU A 30 3.07 2.40 -13.30
C LEU A 30 2.39 1.13 -13.84
N ILE A 31 2.15 0.16 -12.95
CA ILE A 31 1.37 -1.03 -13.31
C ILE A 31 -0.07 -0.59 -13.58
N VAL A 32 -0.58 -0.88 -14.78
CA VAL A 32 -1.94 -0.54 -15.19
C VAL A 32 -2.79 -1.80 -15.27
N CYS A 33 -3.96 -1.77 -14.63
CA CYS A 33 -4.97 -2.82 -14.70
C CYS A 33 -6.16 -2.32 -15.54
N PRO A 34 -6.48 -2.96 -16.68
CA PRO A 34 -7.68 -2.66 -17.45
C PRO A 34 -8.96 -2.80 -16.62
N ARG A 35 -10.00 -2.02 -16.92
CA ARG A 35 -11.26 -2.03 -16.15
C ARG A 35 -11.99 -3.37 -16.24
N GLU A 36 -11.89 -4.04 -17.38
CA GLU A 36 -12.45 -5.38 -17.60
C GLU A 36 -11.79 -6.39 -16.66
N THR A 37 -10.45 -6.35 -16.57
CA THR A 37 -9.69 -7.19 -15.64
C THR A 37 -10.01 -6.88 -14.18
N MET A 38 -10.17 -5.61 -13.83
CA MET A 38 -10.62 -5.20 -12.48
C MET A 38 -11.99 -5.79 -12.16
N ALA A 39 -12.94 -5.74 -13.09
CA ALA A 39 -14.28 -6.28 -12.88
C ALA A 39 -14.28 -7.81 -12.73
N GLU A 40 -13.44 -8.51 -13.50
CA GLU A 40 -13.30 -9.98 -13.41
C GLU A 40 -12.55 -10.44 -12.15
N LYS A 41 -11.56 -9.66 -11.68
CA LYS A 41 -10.64 -10.06 -10.61
C LYS A 41 -10.42 -8.96 -9.56
N PRO A 42 -11.48 -8.44 -8.93
CA PRO A 42 -11.39 -7.28 -8.05
C PRO A 42 -10.54 -7.58 -6.81
N THR A 43 -10.68 -8.76 -6.19
CA THR A 43 -9.88 -9.18 -5.02
C THR A 43 -8.39 -9.26 -5.34
N ALA A 44 -8.03 -9.74 -6.54
CA ALA A 44 -6.62 -9.81 -6.96
C ALA A 44 -6.03 -8.41 -7.17
N LEU A 45 -6.82 -7.48 -7.71
CA LEU A 45 -6.40 -6.08 -7.86
C LEU A 45 -6.28 -5.38 -6.50
N ALA A 46 -7.21 -5.62 -5.57
CA ALA A 46 -7.12 -5.10 -4.21
C ALA A 46 -5.84 -5.59 -3.51
N GLY A 47 -5.51 -6.90 -3.61
CA GLY A 47 -4.25 -7.43 -3.10
C GLY A 47 -3.00 -6.89 -3.81
N LEU A 48 -3.09 -6.57 -5.10
CA LEU A 48 -2.01 -5.89 -5.82
C LEU A 48 -1.83 -4.45 -5.30
N LEU A 49 -2.92 -3.70 -5.12
CA LEU A 49 -2.91 -2.35 -4.57
C LEU A 49 -2.37 -2.36 -3.14
N GLU A 50 -2.79 -3.29 -2.30
CA GLU A 50 -2.26 -3.46 -0.93
C GLU A 50 -0.76 -3.77 -0.96
N SER A 51 -0.31 -4.68 -1.82
CA SER A 51 1.11 -5.06 -1.83
C SER A 51 2.05 -4.02 -2.45
N GLN A 52 1.65 -3.39 -3.56
CA GLN A 52 2.47 -2.39 -4.24
C GLN A 52 2.27 -0.99 -3.65
N GLY A 53 1.13 -0.74 -3.03
CA GLY A 53 0.67 0.57 -2.59
C GLY A 53 0.19 1.48 -3.72
N CYS A 54 0.30 1.11 -4.99
CA CYS A 54 -0.22 1.89 -6.11
C CYS A 54 -0.54 1.05 -7.35
N VAL A 55 -1.57 1.46 -8.10
CA VAL A 55 -1.95 0.88 -9.40
C VAL A 55 -2.64 1.92 -10.28
N GLY A 56 -2.51 1.81 -11.59
CA GLY A 56 -3.23 2.62 -12.57
C GLY A 56 -4.45 1.88 -13.13
N ILE A 57 -5.54 2.59 -13.40
CA ILE A 57 -6.74 2.04 -14.04
C ILE A 57 -7.23 3.03 -15.10
N PRO A 58 -7.42 2.62 -16.36
CA PRO A 58 -7.83 3.55 -17.40
C PRO A 58 -9.33 3.87 -17.30
N GLY A 59 -9.72 5.08 -17.72
CA GLY A 59 -11.13 5.45 -17.87
C GLY A 59 -11.98 5.36 -16.60
N ALA A 60 -11.48 5.89 -15.49
CA ALA A 60 -12.26 6.14 -14.27
C ALA A 60 -13.31 7.24 -14.47
N LEU A 61 -13.12 8.15 -15.44
CA LEU A 61 -14.13 9.08 -15.95
C LEU A 61 -14.19 8.98 -17.47
N THR A 62 -15.36 9.24 -18.08
CA THR A 62 -15.40 9.51 -19.52
C THR A 62 -14.71 10.83 -19.87
N PRO A 63 -14.26 10.99 -21.13
CA PRO A 63 -13.74 12.26 -21.61
C PRO A 63 -14.71 13.44 -21.42
N GLU A 64 -16.03 13.21 -21.52
CA GLU A 64 -17.04 14.25 -21.34
C GLU A 64 -17.10 14.73 -19.89
N THR A 65 -17.16 13.81 -18.92
CA THR A 65 -17.18 14.15 -17.50
C THR A 65 -15.83 14.75 -17.06
N ALA A 66 -14.71 14.23 -17.57
CA ALA A 66 -13.39 14.80 -17.32
C ALA A 66 -13.27 16.23 -17.85
N ALA A 67 -13.78 16.52 -19.05
CA ALA A 67 -13.78 17.85 -19.64
C ALA A 67 -14.68 18.84 -18.88
N GLU A 68 -15.87 18.41 -18.46
CA GLU A 68 -16.76 19.23 -17.63
C GLU A 68 -16.08 19.58 -16.29
N MET A 69 -15.50 18.57 -15.64
CA MET A 69 -14.77 18.74 -14.38
C MET A 69 -13.53 19.64 -14.54
N LEU A 70 -12.81 19.53 -15.67
CA LEU A 70 -11.67 20.40 -15.97
C LEU A 70 -12.08 21.87 -16.12
N ALA A 71 -13.17 22.11 -16.85
CA ALA A 71 -13.70 23.46 -17.05
C ALA A 71 -14.13 24.07 -15.71
N TYR A 72 -14.86 23.29 -14.90
CA TYR A 72 -15.27 23.70 -13.56
C TYR A 72 -14.09 23.99 -12.64
N ALA A 73 -13.12 23.08 -12.55
CA ALA A 73 -11.94 23.25 -11.69
C ALA A 73 -11.11 24.50 -12.05
N ASN A 74 -10.96 24.80 -13.34
CA ASN A 74 -10.26 26.02 -13.76
C ASN A 74 -11.04 27.28 -13.40
N ALA A 75 -12.36 27.31 -13.65
CA ALA A 75 -13.20 28.46 -13.32
C ALA A 75 -13.20 28.72 -11.80
N LEU A 76 -13.36 27.67 -11.00
CA LEU A 76 -13.32 27.74 -9.54
C LEU A 76 -11.94 28.20 -9.05
N SER A 77 -10.84 27.72 -9.66
CA SER A 77 -9.49 28.17 -9.30
C SER A 77 -9.28 29.65 -9.54
N ASP A 78 -9.77 30.17 -10.66
CA ASP A 78 -9.65 31.60 -10.96
C ASP A 78 -10.52 32.45 -10.03
N GLU A 79 -11.70 31.96 -9.64
CA GLU A 79 -12.57 32.61 -8.66
C GLU A 79 -11.96 32.63 -7.26
N ALA A 80 -11.58 31.48 -6.72
CA ALA A 80 -10.97 31.37 -5.40
C ALA A 80 -9.69 32.22 -5.29
N LYS A 81 -8.88 32.29 -6.35
CA LYS A 81 -7.70 33.18 -6.38
C LYS A 81 -8.10 34.66 -6.26
N ARG A 82 -9.13 35.10 -6.98
CA ARG A 82 -9.62 36.48 -6.91
C ARG A 82 -10.14 36.83 -5.52
N GLU A 83 -10.92 35.93 -4.90
CA GLU A 83 -11.47 36.15 -3.55
C GLU A 83 -10.37 36.23 -2.49
N VAL A 84 -9.37 35.34 -2.57
CA VAL A 84 -8.20 35.39 -1.67
C VAL A 84 -7.37 36.65 -1.89
N GLU A 85 -7.20 37.12 -3.13
CA GLU A 85 -6.50 38.38 -3.43
C GLU A 85 -7.27 39.62 -2.97
N ALA A 86 -8.60 39.58 -3.03
CA ALA A 86 -9.48 40.64 -2.51
C ALA A 86 -9.51 40.66 -0.98
N GLY A 87 -9.15 39.55 -0.33
CA GLY A 87 -9.23 39.37 1.13
C GLY A 87 -10.63 38.99 1.61
N ASP A 88 -11.48 38.51 0.70
CA ASP A 88 -12.85 38.08 1.01
C ASP A 88 -12.87 36.73 1.73
N VAL A 89 -11.91 35.85 1.41
CA VAL A 89 -11.71 34.53 2.02
C VAL A 89 -10.24 34.28 2.36
N GLY A 90 -9.99 33.55 3.45
CA GLY A 90 -8.65 33.07 3.79
C GLY A 90 -8.08 32.09 2.76
N PHE A 91 -6.75 32.03 2.64
CA PHE A 91 -6.09 31.07 1.76
C PHE A 91 -6.46 29.62 2.13
N ASP A 92 -6.45 29.33 3.43
CA ASP A 92 -6.75 28.04 4.05
C ASP A 92 -8.25 27.72 4.12
N GLU A 93 -9.10 28.55 3.53
CA GLU A 93 -10.52 28.23 3.32
C GLU A 93 -10.78 27.59 1.95
N SER A 94 -9.84 27.77 1.00
CA SER A 94 -9.98 27.31 -0.39
C SER A 94 -8.83 26.43 -0.86
N PHE A 95 -7.66 26.53 -0.24
CA PHE A 95 -6.43 25.88 -0.69
C PHE A 95 -5.73 25.13 0.45
N GLY A 96 -5.34 23.89 0.15
CA GLY A 96 -4.52 23.06 1.02
C GLY A 96 -3.04 23.45 0.99
N GLU A 97 -2.31 22.96 1.98
CA GLU A 97 -0.85 23.01 1.93
C GLU A 97 -0.32 22.02 0.90
N VAL A 98 0.68 22.45 0.11
CA VAL A 98 1.31 21.58 -0.89
C VAL A 98 2.82 21.68 -0.80
N ASN A 99 3.47 20.51 -0.79
CA ASN A 99 4.92 20.42 -0.86
C ASN A 99 5.46 21.13 -2.09
N CYS A 100 6.47 21.99 -1.91
CA CYS A 100 7.12 22.74 -2.98
C CYS A 100 6.14 23.49 -3.90
N ARG A 101 5.30 24.36 -3.33
CA ARG A 101 4.32 25.16 -4.10
C ARG A 101 4.93 26.18 -5.07
N GLY A 102 6.17 26.63 -4.87
CA GLY A 102 6.80 27.69 -5.66
C GLY A 102 6.70 29.08 -5.02
N GLN A 103 6.91 30.14 -5.82
CA GLN A 103 6.92 31.55 -5.34
C GLN A 103 5.55 32.22 -5.50
N GLY A 104 5.20 33.12 -4.59
CA GLY A 104 3.95 33.90 -4.61
C GLY A 104 2.87 33.30 -3.72
N THR A 105 1.78 34.05 -3.51
CA THR A 105 0.66 33.66 -2.64
C THR A 105 0.15 32.27 -3.00
N PHE A 106 -0.17 32.03 -4.27
CA PHE A 106 -0.67 30.73 -4.75
C PHE A 106 0.44 29.79 -5.25
N GLY A 107 1.66 30.28 -5.43
CA GLY A 107 2.69 29.52 -6.13
C GLY A 107 2.28 29.08 -7.54
N ARG A 108 2.84 27.97 -8.00
CA ARG A 108 2.54 27.31 -9.28
C ARG A 108 2.04 25.89 -9.11
N ARG A 109 1.93 25.40 -7.87
CA ARG A 109 1.29 24.14 -7.53
C ARG A 109 0.27 24.37 -6.44
N GLN A 110 -0.99 24.08 -6.71
CA GLN A 110 -2.09 24.35 -5.79
C GLN A 110 -2.86 23.07 -5.53
N ASP A 111 -3.31 22.90 -4.30
CA ASP A 111 -4.31 21.91 -3.93
C ASP A 111 -5.56 22.71 -3.58
N MET A 112 -6.61 22.60 -4.39
CA MET A 112 -7.81 23.43 -4.30
C MET A 112 -9.03 22.59 -3.99
N TRP A 113 -9.62 22.83 -2.81
CA TRP A 113 -10.71 22.04 -2.27
C TRP A 113 -12.01 22.23 -3.04
N LEU A 114 -12.66 21.12 -3.34
CA LEU A 114 -13.89 21.09 -4.10
C LEU A 114 -15.10 20.99 -3.16
N PRO A 115 -16.19 21.74 -3.41
CA PRO A 115 -17.44 21.55 -2.69
C PRO A 115 -18.13 20.28 -3.17
N VAL A 116 -18.30 19.28 -2.30
CA VAL A 116 -18.91 17.98 -2.66
C VAL A 116 -20.38 18.14 -3.04
N SER A 117 -21.06 19.16 -2.52
CA SER A 117 -22.44 19.50 -2.90
C SER A 117 -22.60 20.02 -4.34
N ASN A 118 -21.51 20.39 -5.02
CA ASN A 118 -21.59 20.90 -6.39
C ASN A 118 -21.98 19.80 -7.39
N PRO A 119 -22.95 20.03 -8.30
CA PRO A 119 -23.41 19.00 -9.24
C PRO A 119 -22.33 18.38 -10.13
N THR A 120 -21.35 19.18 -10.60
CA THR A 120 -20.25 18.69 -11.44
C THR A 120 -19.32 17.78 -10.63
N VAL A 121 -19.04 18.15 -9.37
CA VAL A 121 -18.24 17.32 -8.45
C VAL A 121 -18.97 16.01 -8.11
N GLN A 122 -20.27 16.07 -7.79
CA GLN A 122 -21.07 14.87 -7.53
C GLN A 122 -21.15 13.94 -8.74
N ARG A 123 -21.31 14.50 -9.94
CA ARG A 123 -21.34 13.72 -11.17
C ARG A 123 -20.01 12.98 -11.37
N ALA A 124 -18.88 13.66 -11.21
CA ALA A 124 -17.56 13.04 -11.32
C ALA A 124 -17.34 11.95 -10.24
N LEU A 125 -17.73 12.21 -9.00
CA LEU A 125 -17.66 11.22 -7.91
C LEU A 125 -18.53 9.99 -8.19
N ARG A 126 -19.81 10.17 -8.57
CA ARG A 126 -20.72 9.07 -8.90
C ARG A 126 -20.18 8.22 -10.04
N GLU A 127 -19.66 8.86 -11.08
CA GLU A 127 -19.10 8.13 -12.21
C GLU A 127 -17.83 7.36 -11.83
N ALA A 128 -16.90 7.99 -11.10
CA ALA A 128 -15.68 7.32 -10.63
C ALA A 128 -16.03 6.14 -9.71
N VAL A 129 -16.95 6.33 -8.76
CA VAL A 129 -17.40 5.28 -7.83
C VAL A 129 -18.07 4.13 -8.58
N SER A 130 -18.94 4.41 -9.54
CA SER A 130 -19.57 3.39 -10.38
C SER A 130 -18.53 2.61 -11.20
N ARG A 131 -17.59 3.31 -11.86
CA ARG A 131 -16.60 2.69 -12.75
C ARG A 131 -15.50 1.93 -12.03
N LEU A 132 -15.21 2.29 -10.77
CA LEU A 132 -14.21 1.66 -9.90
C LEU A 132 -14.84 0.77 -8.82
N GLY A 133 -16.16 0.61 -8.84
CA GLY A 133 -16.95 -0.06 -7.80
C GLY A 133 -16.39 -1.43 -7.37
N PRO A 134 -16.03 -2.35 -8.30
CA PRO A 134 -15.45 -3.64 -7.94
C PRO A 134 -14.20 -3.52 -7.06
N LEU A 135 -13.27 -2.60 -7.37
CA LEU A 135 -12.09 -2.37 -6.52
C LEU A 135 -12.46 -1.72 -5.19
N LEU A 136 -13.34 -0.71 -5.22
CA LEU A 136 -13.73 0.03 -4.01
C LEU A 136 -14.41 -0.88 -2.97
N ARG A 137 -15.28 -1.80 -3.40
CA ARG A 137 -15.93 -2.78 -2.51
C ARG A 137 -14.90 -3.66 -1.81
N GLU A 138 -13.95 -4.20 -2.55
CA GLU A 138 -12.90 -5.08 -1.99
C GLU A 138 -11.91 -4.32 -1.11
N ALA A 139 -11.54 -3.10 -1.49
CA ALA A 139 -10.48 -2.35 -0.82
C ALA A 139 -10.95 -1.66 0.47
N VAL A 140 -12.18 -1.11 0.48
CA VAL A 140 -12.66 -0.26 1.60
C VAL A 140 -14.13 -0.44 1.97
N GLY A 141 -14.95 -1.08 1.11
CA GLY A 141 -16.39 -1.28 1.34
C GLY A 141 -17.26 -0.04 1.05
N ALA A 142 -18.59 -0.23 0.95
CA ALA A 142 -19.52 0.83 0.57
C ALA A 142 -19.68 1.94 1.62
N ASP A 143 -19.46 1.61 2.90
CA ASP A 143 -19.54 2.57 4.00
C ASP A 143 -18.22 3.33 4.23
N ALA A 144 -17.23 3.18 3.34
CA ALA A 144 -15.99 3.93 3.42
C ALA A 144 -16.24 5.44 3.39
N LEU A 145 -15.60 6.16 4.30
CA LEU A 145 -15.70 7.61 4.43
C LEU A 145 -14.84 8.30 3.37
N LEU A 146 -15.37 9.38 2.81
CA LEU A 146 -14.67 10.33 1.96
C LEU A 146 -13.89 11.33 2.84
N HIS A 147 -12.57 11.20 2.85
CA HIS A 147 -11.67 12.00 3.67
C HIS A 147 -11.18 13.27 2.97
N GLU A 148 -11.08 13.24 1.64
CA GLU A 148 -10.55 14.35 0.82
C GLU A 148 -11.29 14.42 -0.51
N VAL A 149 -11.51 15.64 -1.02
CA VAL A 149 -12.03 15.92 -2.37
C VAL A 149 -11.47 17.26 -2.86
N SER A 150 -10.58 17.21 -3.83
CA SER A 150 -9.84 18.40 -4.25
C SER A 150 -9.32 18.28 -5.68
N THR A 151 -8.67 19.33 -6.17
CA THR A 151 -7.86 19.30 -7.39
C THR A 151 -6.43 19.68 -7.12
N LEU A 152 -5.50 18.87 -7.62
CA LEU A 152 -4.08 19.18 -7.64
C LEU A 152 -3.71 19.82 -8.98
N VAL A 153 -3.48 21.13 -8.94
CA VAL A 153 -3.09 21.95 -10.09
C VAL A 153 -1.58 22.12 -10.11
N SER A 154 -0.98 21.94 -11.29
CA SER A 154 0.43 22.22 -11.55
C SER A 154 0.55 23.09 -12.81
N ASP A 155 0.77 24.37 -12.59
CA ASP A 155 0.96 25.39 -13.62
C ASP A 155 2.34 25.28 -14.31
N PRO A 156 2.52 25.87 -15.51
CA PRO A 156 3.82 25.96 -16.18
C PRO A 156 4.94 26.49 -15.27
N GLY A 157 6.02 25.72 -15.14
CA GLY A 157 7.15 26.00 -14.26
C GLY A 157 6.90 25.69 -12.77
N ALA A 158 5.84 24.94 -12.43
CA ALA A 158 5.71 24.36 -11.10
C ALA A 158 6.94 23.52 -10.75
N PRO A 159 7.56 23.71 -9.58
CA PRO A 159 8.72 22.92 -9.21
C PRO A 159 8.30 21.48 -8.87
N ARG A 160 9.29 20.60 -8.87
CA ARG A 160 9.17 19.23 -8.35
C ARG A 160 8.93 19.27 -6.84
N GLN A 161 8.10 18.36 -6.34
CA GLN A 161 7.90 18.12 -4.91
C GLN A 161 9.04 17.25 -4.34
N CYS A 162 9.43 17.41 -3.08
CA CYS A 162 10.29 16.42 -2.43
C CYS A 162 9.55 15.09 -2.29
N VAL A 163 10.26 13.98 -2.08
CA VAL A 163 9.64 12.69 -1.75
C VAL A 163 8.94 12.82 -0.40
N HIS A 164 7.65 12.50 -0.36
CA HIS A 164 6.79 12.59 0.82
C HIS A 164 5.73 11.48 0.82
N ALA A 165 5.10 11.28 1.96
CA ALA A 165 3.80 10.64 2.09
C ALA A 165 2.78 11.71 2.52
N ASP A 166 1.52 11.52 2.15
CA ASP A 166 0.45 12.45 2.51
C ASP A 166 -0.04 12.16 3.94
N THR A 167 -0.12 10.88 4.29
CA THR A 167 -0.48 10.44 5.64
C THR A 167 0.70 9.81 6.37
N ILE A 168 0.76 10.02 7.70
CA ILE A 168 1.73 9.35 8.56
C ILE A 168 1.48 7.84 8.58
N VAL A 169 2.53 7.03 8.67
CA VAL A 169 2.36 5.61 9.00
C VAL A 169 2.33 5.41 10.51
N VAL A 170 1.34 4.66 10.99
CA VAL A 170 1.32 4.10 12.35
C VAL A 170 1.19 2.56 12.27
N PRO A 171 1.76 1.81 13.23
CA PRO A 171 2.49 2.28 14.40
C PRO A 171 3.81 2.97 14.04
N SER A 172 4.23 3.92 14.87
CA SER A 172 5.51 4.62 14.74
C SER A 172 6.16 4.77 16.12
N PRO A 173 7.46 5.14 16.21
CA PRO A 173 8.09 5.38 17.51
C PRO A 173 7.35 6.40 18.39
N GLN A 174 6.65 7.37 17.78
CA GLN A 174 5.84 8.36 18.51
C GLN A 174 4.48 7.79 18.94
N PHE A 175 3.91 6.86 18.17
CA PHE A 175 2.61 6.25 18.41
C PHE A 175 2.69 4.72 18.26
N PRO A 176 3.37 4.02 19.19
CA PRO A 176 3.70 2.59 19.02
C PRO A 176 2.47 1.69 19.11
N ASN A 177 1.39 2.16 19.72
CA ASN A 177 0.14 1.42 19.92
C ASN A 177 -0.98 1.88 18.97
N ALA A 178 -0.71 2.82 18.06
CA ALA A 178 -1.70 3.29 17.11
C ALA A 178 -1.70 2.38 15.86
N SER A 179 -2.89 2.13 15.34
CA SER A 179 -3.09 1.46 14.06
C SER A 179 -4.07 2.29 13.22
N MET A 180 -3.94 2.19 11.90
CA MET A 180 -4.89 2.79 10.97
C MET A 180 -5.18 1.86 9.81
N ALA A 181 -6.42 1.86 9.35
CA ALA A 181 -6.79 1.27 8.09
C ALA A 181 -6.10 2.02 6.93
N PRO A 182 -5.89 1.36 5.77
CA PRO A 182 -5.41 2.05 4.58
C PRO A 182 -6.32 3.22 4.17
N LEU A 183 -5.70 4.22 3.56
CA LEU A 183 -6.39 5.33 2.91
C LEU A 183 -5.96 5.33 1.46
N TYR A 184 -6.93 5.23 0.55
CA TYR A 184 -6.62 5.19 -0.87
C TYR A 184 -7.01 6.50 -1.53
N THR A 185 -6.03 7.13 -2.18
CA THR A 185 -6.18 8.36 -2.93
C THR A 185 -6.26 8.04 -4.43
N PHE A 186 -7.22 8.67 -5.10
CA PHE A 186 -7.57 8.42 -6.50
C PHE A 186 -7.22 9.65 -7.34
N PHE A 187 -6.02 9.71 -7.90
CA PHE A 187 -5.59 10.79 -8.78
C PHE A 187 -6.09 10.56 -10.21
N ILE A 188 -7.17 11.25 -10.57
CA ILE A 188 -7.81 11.18 -11.88
C ILE A 188 -7.33 12.34 -12.75
N ALA A 189 -6.76 12.04 -13.90
CA ALA A 189 -6.32 13.06 -14.85
C ALA A 189 -7.52 13.66 -15.61
N LEU A 190 -7.68 14.98 -15.56
CA LEU A 190 -8.76 15.68 -16.27
C LEU A 190 -8.39 16.06 -17.71
N GLN A 191 -7.17 15.74 -18.11
CA GLN A 191 -6.59 15.91 -19.44
C GLN A 191 -5.48 14.88 -19.63
N ASP A 192 -5.00 14.71 -20.86
CA ASP A 192 -3.77 13.95 -21.09
C ASP A 192 -2.60 14.61 -20.35
N VAL A 193 -1.87 13.81 -19.57
CA VAL A 193 -0.63 14.25 -18.93
C VAL A 193 0.52 13.96 -19.87
N GLU A 194 1.09 15.00 -20.46
CA GLU A 194 2.28 14.92 -21.30
C GLU A 194 3.55 14.88 -20.43
N ASP A 195 4.66 14.35 -20.96
CA ASP A 195 5.91 14.15 -20.19
C ASP A 195 6.44 15.44 -19.55
N GLY A 196 6.29 16.57 -20.23
CA GLY A 196 6.69 17.88 -19.71
C GLY A 196 5.75 18.45 -18.65
N MET A 197 4.55 17.89 -18.45
CA MET A 197 3.55 18.40 -17.50
C MET A 197 3.84 17.97 -16.05
N GLY A 198 4.82 17.08 -15.87
CA GLY A 198 5.34 16.68 -14.57
C GLY A 198 4.52 15.56 -13.94
N HIS A 199 4.67 14.32 -14.44
CA HIS A 199 4.03 13.11 -13.90
C HIS A 199 4.17 12.94 -12.39
N THR A 200 3.23 12.21 -11.78
CA THR A 200 3.39 11.74 -10.41
C THR A 200 4.27 10.48 -10.43
N VAL A 201 5.29 10.44 -9.57
CA VAL A 201 6.18 9.30 -9.40
C VAL A 201 5.95 8.69 -8.03
N PHE A 202 5.70 7.39 -8.00
CA PHE A 202 5.50 6.59 -6.80
C PHE A 202 6.71 5.71 -6.53
N LEU A 203 6.97 5.40 -5.26
CA LEU A 203 7.95 4.42 -4.83
C LEU A 203 7.18 3.22 -4.26
N PRO A 204 6.90 2.16 -5.05
CA PRO A 204 6.09 1.02 -4.60
C PRO A 204 6.63 0.39 -3.30
N LYS A 205 5.73 -0.24 -2.54
CA LYS A 205 6.00 -0.95 -1.27
C LYS A 205 6.48 -0.06 -0.11
N THR A 206 6.46 1.26 -0.28
CA THR A 206 6.92 2.21 0.76
C THR A 206 5.84 2.71 1.71
N HIS A 207 4.59 2.24 1.58
CA HIS A 207 3.48 2.59 2.47
C HIS A 207 3.53 1.85 3.83
N THR A 208 4.58 1.07 4.09
CA THR A 208 4.74 0.21 5.27
C THR A 208 5.45 0.93 6.43
N PRO A 209 5.21 0.52 7.70
CA PRO A 209 5.91 1.11 8.86
C PRO A 209 7.43 1.07 8.71
N ARG A 210 7.97 -0.06 8.23
CA ARG A 210 9.41 -0.23 8.03
C ARG A 210 10.00 0.74 7.01
N ALA A 211 9.33 0.93 5.88
CA ALA A 211 9.77 1.90 4.88
C ALA A 211 9.81 3.32 5.47
N HIS A 212 8.85 3.66 6.33
CA HIS A 212 8.81 4.95 7.00
C HIS A 212 9.86 5.09 8.10
N GLU A 213 10.24 4.04 8.81
CA GLU A 213 11.41 4.06 9.70
C GLU A 213 12.69 4.40 8.93
N LEU A 214 12.91 3.76 7.77
CA LEU A 214 14.08 4.01 6.93
C LEU A 214 14.04 5.40 6.28
N TRP A 215 12.86 5.86 5.86
CA TRP A 215 12.69 7.20 5.29
C TRP A 215 12.84 8.34 6.32
N ASN A 216 12.55 8.07 7.59
CA ASN A 216 12.73 9.00 8.71
C ASN A 216 14.11 8.87 9.38
N SER A 217 14.99 8.00 8.87
CA SER A 217 16.36 7.84 9.35
C SER A 217 17.24 9.08 9.01
N PRO A 218 18.44 9.22 9.62
CA PRO A 218 19.35 10.31 9.31
C PRO A 218 19.63 10.43 7.80
N GLN A 219 19.83 11.67 7.33
CA GLN A 219 19.80 12.04 5.90
C GLN A 219 20.54 11.06 4.95
N ARG A 220 21.74 10.59 5.31
CA ARG A 220 22.52 9.66 4.46
C ARG A 220 21.81 8.31 4.27
N ALA A 221 21.17 7.79 5.31
CA ALA A 221 20.43 6.52 5.25
C ALA A 221 19.11 6.69 4.48
N LYS A 222 18.37 7.79 4.72
CA LYS A 222 17.19 8.18 3.93
C LYS A 222 17.49 8.26 2.43
N GLU A 223 18.57 8.93 2.05
CA GLU A 223 18.97 9.07 0.64
C GLU A 223 19.30 7.72 0.00
N ARG A 224 20.04 6.85 0.72
CA ARG A 224 20.29 5.49 0.25
C ARG A 224 19.00 4.69 0.10
N PHE A 225 18.06 4.83 1.03
CA PHE A 225 16.76 4.17 0.97
C PHE A 225 15.99 4.61 -0.27
N ILE A 226 15.79 5.92 -0.48
CA ILE A 226 15.12 6.44 -1.68
C ILE A 226 15.82 5.94 -2.95
N ALA A 227 17.15 5.96 -3.00
CA ALA A 227 17.90 5.55 -4.18
C ALA A 227 17.81 4.06 -4.52
N SER A 228 17.52 3.22 -3.52
CA SER A 228 17.49 1.76 -3.67
C SER A 228 16.08 1.22 -3.88
N ASN A 229 15.04 2.06 -3.81
CA ASN A 229 13.67 1.66 -4.10
C ASN A 229 13.37 1.71 -5.61
N ASP A 230 12.46 0.85 -6.05
CA ASP A 230 11.84 0.98 -7.35
C ASP A 230 11.06 2.30 -7.42
N ALA A 231 10.98 2.88 -8.61
CA ALA A 231 10.20 4.06 -8.88
C ALA A 231 9.35 3.84 -10.13
N CYS A 232 8.08 4.25 -10.07
CA CYS A 232 7.19 4.20 -11.23
C CYS A 232 6.47 5.52 -11.47
N GLU A 233 6.21 5.87 -12.72
CA GLU A 233 5.48 7.09 -13.11
C GLU A 233 4.08 6.79 -13.64
N SER A 234 3.14 7.68 -13.34
CA SER A 234 1.71 7.45 -13.60
C SER A 234 1.32 7.45 -15.07
N ALA A 235 1.92 8.33 -15.89
CA ALA A 235 1.68 8.44 -17.34
C ALA A 235 0.19 8.51 -17.77
N LEU A 236 -0.66 9.15 -16.95
CA LEU A 236 -2.12 9.14 -17.09
C LEU A 236 -2.61 9.87 -18.36
N LYS A 237 -3.62 9.29 -19.02
CA LYS A 237 -4.44 9.96 -20.04
C LYS A 237 -5.72 10.52 -19.45
N CYS A 238 -6.42 11.34 -20.22
CA CYS A 238 -7.69 11.92 -19.80
C CYS A 238 -8.67 10.84 -19.32
N GLY A 239 -9.15 10.98 -18.08
CA GLY A 239 -10.05 10.04 -17.42
C GLY A 239 -9.37 8.87 -16.71
N ASP A 240 -8.07 8.64 -16.90
CA ASP A 240 -7.34 7.58 -16.19
C ASP A 240 -7.11 7.96 -14.73
N VAL A 241 -7.02 6.94 -13.87
CA VAL A 241 -6.74 7.10 -12.44
C VAL A 241 -5.44 6.40 -12.04
N ALA A 242 -4.64 7.06 -11.21
CA ALA A 242 -3.67 6.40 -10.35
C ALA A 242 -4.26 6.28 -8.95
N VAL A 243 -4.45 5.05 -8.48
CA VAL A 243 -4.88 4.74 -7.12
C VAL A 243 -3.64 4.42 -6.29
N PHE A 244 -3.51 5.03 -5.12
CA PHE A 244 -2.38 4.74 -4.23
C PHE A 244 -2.77 4.86 -2.77
N ASP A 245 -2.06 4.11 -1.91
CA ASP A 245 -2.13 4.27 -0.47
C ASP A 245 -1.52 5.63 -0.09
N SER A 246 -2.25 6.47 0.65
CA SER A 246 -1.83 7.82 1.06
C SER A 246 -0.51 7.83 1.87
N ARG A 247 -0.12 6.68 2.42
CA ARG A 247 1.16 6.48 3.13
C ARG A 247 2.32 6.19 2.17
N LEU A 248 2.06 5.91 0.90
CA LEU A 248 3.09 5.59 -0.09
C LEU A 248 3.97 6.81 -0.36
N LEU A 249 5.29 6.60 -0.36
CA LEU A 249 6.22 7.65 -0.75
C LEU A 249 6.09 7.97 -2.23
N HIS A 250 5.92 9.24 -2.53
CA HIS A 250 5.72 9.71 -3.90
C HIS A 250 6.17 11.17 -4.06
N CYS A 251 6.15 11.66 -5.30
CA CYS A 251 6.38 13.06 -5.61
C CYS A 251 5.81 13.44 -6.98
N GLY A 252 5.28 14.66 -7.12
CA GLY A 252 5.03 15.26 -8.42
C GLY A 252 6.31 15.82 -9.05
N ARG A 253 6.57 15.48 -10.30
CA ARG A 253 7.67 16.08 -11.10
C ARG A 253 7.39 17.54 -11.41
N GLU A 254 8.44 18.27 -11.78
CA GLU A 254 8.31 19.64 -12.27
C GLU A 254 7.47 19.70 -13.54
N ASN A 255 6.68 20.75 -13.68
CA ASN A 255 6.01 21.05 -14.94
C ASN A 255 6.93 21.95 -15.78
N SER A 256 7.66 21.35 -16.71
CA SER A 256 8.56 22.03 -17.64
C SER A 256 7.87 22.45 -18.95
N SER A 257 6.60 22.06 -19.13
CA SER A 257 5.78 22.42 -20.29
C SER A 257 5.21 23.84 -20.20
N ASN A 258 4.50 24.24 -21.25
CA ASN A 258 3.68 25.45 -21.29
C ASN A 258 2.19 25.18 -20.99
N LYS A 259 1.82 23.96 -20.55
CA LYS A 259 0.44 23.56 -20.27
C LYS A 259 0.21 23.39 -18.77
N ARG A 260 -1.01 23.68 -18.30
CA ARG A 260 -1.45 23.37 -16.94
C ARG A 260 -1.81 21.88 -16.84
N ARG A 261 -1.37 21.22 -15.76
CA ARG A 261 -1.81 19.88 -15.36
C ARG A 261 -2.82 20.00 -14.22
N VAL A 262 -3.95 19.29 -14.31
CA VAL A 262 -4.99 19.25 -13.29
C VAL A 262 -5.34 17.80 -13.03
N LEU A 263 -5.21 17.38 -11.78
CA LEU A 263 -5.72 16.09 -11.31
C LEU A 263 -6.91 16.37 -10.40
N PHE A 264 -8.05 15.77 -10.70
CA PHE A 264 -9.13 15.64 -9.73
C PHE A 264 -8.78 14.47 -8.80
N TYR A 265 -9.00 14.63 -7.50
CA TYR A 265 -8.83 13.51 -6.61
C TYR A 265 -9.80 13.48 -5.45
N PHE A 266 -9.95 12.28 -4.94
CA PHE A 266 -10.58 11.99 -3.67
C PHE A 266 -9.82 10.91 -2.92
N THR A 267 -9.95 10.91 -1.60
CA THR A 267 -9.35 9.89 -0.71
C THR A 267 -10.44 9.24 0.12
N VAL A 268 -10.42 7.90 0.20
CA VAL A 268 -11.40 7.12 0.97
C VAL A 268 -10.74 6.10 1.90
N SER A 269 -11.43 5.77 2.99
CA SER A 269 -11.01 4.73 3.93
C SER A 269 -12.20 4.10 4.64
N ALA A 270 -12.08 2.81 4.97
CA ALA A 270 -13.00 2.14 5.89
C ALA A 270 -12.97 2.74 7.31
N GLN A 271 -11.87 3.44 7.67
CA GLN A 271 -11.76 4.12 8.94
C GLN A 271 -12.38 5.52 8.86
N HIS A 272 -13.33 5.80 9.75
CA HIS A 272 -14.03 7.09 9.79
C HIS A 272 -13.33 8.12 10.66
N GLU A 273 -12.78 7.68 11.81
CA GLU A 273 -12.13 8.57 12.77
C GLU A 273 -10.62 8.33 12.81
N TRP A 274 -9.87 9.43 12.88
CA TRP A 274 -8.41 9.37 12.94
C TRP A 274 -7.90 8.93 14.31
N PRO A 275 -6.92 8.02 14.40
CA PRO A 275 -6.50 7.42 15.66
C PRO A 275 -5.60 8.32 16.50
N LEU A 276 -5.23 9.50 16.00
CA LEU A 276 -4.22 10.38 16.61
C LEU A 276 -4.85 11.67 17.17
N PRO A 277 -4.42 12.13 18.37
CA PRO A 277 -4.97 13.34 18.99
C PRO A 277 -4.74 14.59 18.14
N ASN A 278 -5.75 15.46 18.07
CA ASN A 278 -5.72 16.76 17.38
C ASN A 278 -5.65 16.72 15.85
N GLY A 279 -6.05 15.60 15.21
CA GLY A 279 -6.27 15.55 13.75
C GLY A 279 -5.03 15.78 12.89
N LYS A 280 -3.81 15.63 13.45
CA LYS A 280 -2.57 16.07 12.83
C LYS A 280 -2.12 15.29 11.57
N HIS A 281 -2.92 14.37 11.04
CA HIS A 281 -2.39 13.34 10.17
C HIS A 281 -3.40 12.83 9.13
N GLY A 282 -3.39 13.42 7.93
CA GLY A 282 -3.75 12.71 6.69
C GLY A 282 -4.99 13.15 5.91
N SER A 283 -5.80 14.08 6.41
CA SER A 283 -6.96 14.63 5.69
C SER A 283 -6.95 16.15 5.85
N ASN A 284 -6.38 16.83 4.86
CA ASN A 284 -6.32 18.29 4.85
C ASN A 284 -7.05 18.91 3.65
N SER A 285 -7.58 18.07 2.76
CA SER A 285 -8.05 18.52 1.45
C SER A 285 -9.54 18.32 1.25
N ILE A 286 -10.31 18.75 2.24
CA ILE A 286 -11.77 18.76 2.24
C ILE A 286 -12.29 20.03 2.88
N ARG A 287 -13.40 20.57 2.37
CA ARG A 287 -14.05 21.73 2.97
C ARG A 287 -14.64 21.36 4.33
N ALA A 288 -14.65 22.33 5.25
CA ALA A 288 -15.20 22.14 6.59
C ALA A 288 -16.66 21.68 6.58
N GLU A 289 -17.46 22.15 5.61
CA GLU A 289 -18.84 21.73 5.43
C GLU A 289 -19.01 20.31 4.87
N ASP A 290 -17.97 19.66 4.36
CA ASP A 290 -18.04 18.31 3.80
C ASP A 290 -17.36 17.26 4.70
N PHE A 291 -16.60 17.72 5.70
CA PHE A 291 -15.84 16.87 6.63
C PHE A 291 -16.74 15.87 7.37
N GLY A 292 -16.43 14.57 7.24
CA GLY A 292 -17.11 13.49 7.96
C GLY A 292 -18.54 13.20 7.51
N LYS A 293 -18.99 13.74 6.36
CA LYS A 293 -20.39 13.63 5.92
C LYS A 293 -20.66 12.55 4.89
N TRP A 294 -19.71 12.30 3.99
CA TRP A 294 -19.96 11.58 2.75
C TRP A 294 -19.30 10.20 2.77
N THR A 295 -20.05 9.20 2.34
CA THR A 295 -19.60 7.81 2.17
C THR A 295 -19.67 7.41 0.70
N LEU A 296 -19.04 6.29 0.32
CA LEU A 296 -19.15 5.77 -1.04
C LEU A 296 -20.60 5.40 -1.43
N ARG A 297 -21.43 5.02 -0.44
CA ARG A 297 -22.85 4.76 -0.62
C ARG A 297 -23.62 5.98 -1.14
N ASP A 298 -23.28 7.18 -0.68
CA ASP A 298 -23.91 8.43 -1.15
C ASP A 298 -23.69 8.69 -2.65
N PHE A 299 -22.64 8.08 -3.21
CA PHE A 299 -22.28 8.13 -4.63
C PHE A 299 -22.70 6.88 -5.41
N GLY A 300 -23.48 5.98 -4.80
CA GLY A 300 -24.10 4.84 -5.47
C GLY A 300 -23.35 3.51 -5.33
N LEU A 301 -22.36 3.40 -4.44
CA LEU A 301 -21.74 2.10 -4.16
C LEU A 301 -22.67 1.24 -3.28
N SER A 302 -22.97 0.05 -3.76
CA SER A 302 -23.73 -1.00 -3.07
C SER A 302 -22.79 -2.10 -2.55
N ASP A 303 -23.18 -2.78 -1.47
CA ASP A 303 -22.42 -3.92 -0.92
C ASP A 303 -22.54 -5.18 -1.80
N GLU A 304 -23.66 -5.30 -2.52
CA GLU A 304 -23.88 -6.34 -3.52
C GLU A 304 -23.42 -5.83 -4.88
N GLY A 305 -22.65 -6.63 -5.64
CA GLY A 305 -22.28 -6.29 -7.00
C GLY A 305 -23.56 -6.08 -7.82
N ASP A 306 -23.73 -4.88 -8.40
CA ASP A 306 -24.90 -4.57 -9.22
C ASP A 306 -25.03 -5.62 -10.34
N ASP A 307 -25.99 -6.54 -10.19
CA ASP A 307 -26.47 -7.36 -11.29
C ASP A 307 -27.17 -6.39 -12.24
N ASP A 308 -26.69 -6.33 -13.49
CA ASP A 308 -27.00 -5.30 -14.48
C ASP A 308 -28.49 -4.91 -14.50
N GLY A 309 -28.82 -3.83 -13.80
CA GLY A 309 -30.11 -3.15 -13.86
C GLY A 309 -30.23 -2.31 -15.12
N ALA A 310 -30.15 -2.94 -16.30
CA ALA A 310 -30.63 -2.33 -17.52
C ALA A 310 -32.14 -2.10 -17.37
N SER A 311 -32.51 -0.85 -17.13
CA SER A 311 -33.89 -0.38 -17.13
C SER A 311 -34.52 -0.59 -18.51
N GLU A 312 -35.20 -1.71 -18.73
CA GLU A 312 -36.10 -1.89 -19.87
C GLU A 312 -37.52 -1.44 -19.52
N GLN A 313 -38.05 -0.62 -20.42
CA GLN A 313 -39.37 -0.01 -20.38
C GLN A 313 -40.47 -1.09 -20.38
N GLN A 314 -41.39 -1.01 -19.42
CA GLN A 314 -42.60 -1.82 -19.37
C GLN A 314 -43.55 -1.49 -20.53
N GLN A 315 -43.87 -2.51 -21.35
CA GLN A 315 -45.19 -2.65 -21.98
C GLN A 315 -45.69 -4.10 -21.85
N PRO A 316 -47.01 -4.32 -21.68
CA PRO A 316 -47.55 -5.58 -21.17
C PRO A 316 -48.00 -6.51 -22.31
N ARG A 317 -47.77 -7.82 -22.17
CA ARG A 317 -48.56 -8.86 -22.84
C ARG A 317 -48.64 -10.16 -22.02
N ASP A 318 -49.86 -10.45 -21.61
CA ASP A 318 -50.62 -11.70 -21.63
C ASP A 318 -50.00 -13.04 -21.20
N GLU A 319 -50.78 -13.69 -20.33
CA GLU A 319 -50.69 -15.05 -19.80
C GLU A 319 -50.55 -16.14 -20.86
N ALA A 320 -49.72 -17.16 -20.59
CA ALA A 320 -50.16 -18.56 -20.57
C ALA A 320 -49.06 -19.54 -20.12
N ALA A 321 -49.47 -20.39 -19.18
CA ALA A 321 -49.17 -21.81 -19.01
C ALA A 321 -47.78 -22.27 -18.50
N ALA A 322 -47.88 -22.91 -17.33
CA ALA A 322 -46.86 -23.65 -16.62
C ALA A 322 -46.39 -24.93 -17.35
N VAL A 323 -45.11 -25.30 -17.15
CA VAL A 323 -44.70 -26.68 -16.92
C VAL A 323 -43.58 -26.69 -15.88
N GLU A 324 -43.84 -27.43 -14.81
CA GLU A 324 -42.99 -27.76 -13.68
C GLU A 324 -41.94 -28.82 -14.10
N ALA A 325 -40.66 -28.58 -13.82
CA ALA A 325 -39.63 -29.63 -13.87
C ALA A 325 -38.56 -29.37 -12.81
N THR A 326 -38.45 -30.35 -11.91
CA THR A 326 -37.59 -30.49 -10.75
C THR A 326 -36.11 -30.70 -11.10
N ALA A 327 -35.22 -29.90 -10.46
CA ALA A 327 -33.85 -30.13 -9.93
C ALA A 327 -32.88 -31.15 -10.62
N PRO A 328 -31.55 -30.90 -10.71
CA PRO A 328 -30.71 -30.62 -9.53
C PRO A 328 -29.63 -29.52 -9.68
N SER A 329 -29.32 -28.93 -8.53
CA SER A 329 -28.23 -27.99 -8.24
C SER A 329 -26.85 -28.51 -8.66
N GLY A 330 -26.24 -27.86 -9.65
CA GLY A 330 -24.91 -28.17 -10.16
C GLY A 330 -23.84 -27.25 -9.58
N ARG A 331 -23.05 -27.80 -8.65
CA ARG A 331 -21.62 -27.51 -8.36
C ARG A 331 -21.03 -26.22 -8.98
N ARG A 332 -21.14 -25.06 -8.31
CA ARG A 332 -20.24 -23.91 -8.55
C ARG A 332 -19.75 -23.13 -7.30
N ASP A 333 -20.20 -23.45 -6.09
CA ASP A 333 -19.88 -22.64 -4.89
C ASP A 333 -18.77 -23.19 -3.97
N VAL A 334 -17.65 -23.70 -4.50
CA VAL A 334 -16.59 -24.26 -3.62
C VAL A 334 -15.21 -23.60 -3.79
N LEU A 335 -15.02 -22.62 -4.68
CA LEU A 335 -13.65 -22.17 -5.00
C LEU A 335 -13.09 -20.97 -4.20
N ALA A 336 -13.87 -20.33 -3.32
CA ALA A 336 -13.38 -19.17 -2.54
C ALA A 336 -13.01 -19.49 -1.07
N GLY A 337 -13.32 -20.69 -0.57
CA GLY A 337 -13.22 -21.03 0.87
C GLY A 337 -12.04 -21.92 1.30
N LEU A 338 -11.16 -22.35 0.39
CA LEU A 338 -10.33 -23.54 0.63
C LEU A 338 -8.82 -23.34 0.88
N VAL A 339 -8.23 -22.15 0.69
CA VAL A 339 -6.81 -21.94 1.06
C VAL A 339 -6.64 -21.34 2.46
N ALA A 340 -7.59 -20.52 2.92
CA ALA A 340 -7.63 -20.07 4.31
C ALA A 340 -7.73 -21.26 5.28
N THR A 341 -8.30 -22.40 4.87
CA THR A 341 -8.46 -23.61 5.69
C THR A 341 -7.20 -24.47 5.80
N ALA A 342 -6.17 -24.30 4.95
CA ALA A 342 -4.89 -24.98 5.14
C ALA A 342 -4.06 -24.35 6.28
N ALA A 343 -4.30 -23.07 6.59
CA ALA A 343 -3.73 -22.37 7.76
C ALA A 343 -4.73 -22.23 8.94
N ALA A 344 -6.04 -22.31 8.69
CA ALA A 344 -7.10 -22.17 9.72
C ALA A 344 -7.67 -23.50 10.25
N GLY A 345 -7.11 -24.65 9.84
CA GLY A 345 -7.54 -25.98 10.25
C GLY A 345 -7.09 -26.41 11.65
N SER A 346 -7.27 -25.57 12.69
CA SER A 346 -7.42 -25.92 14.12
C SER A 346 -7.51 -24.67 15.03
N ALA A 347 -8.37 -23.70 14.70
CA ALA A 347 -8.70 -22.61 15.65
C ALA A 347 -10.18 -22.19 15.62
N ALA A 348 -11.07 -23.06 15.15
CA ALA A 348 -12.52 -22.90 15.32
C ALA A 348 -12.92 -23.39 16.73
N GLY A 349 -12.67 -22.57 17.74
CA GLY A 349 -13.10 -22.81 19.11
C GLY A 349 -12.36 -21.93 20.11
N LEU A 350 -13.11 -21.09 20.82
CA LEU A 350 -12.69 -20.15 21.88
C LEU A 350 -12.32 -18.72 21.42
N VAL A 351 -13.30 -18.03 20.82
CA VAL A 351 -13.41 -16.57 20.98
C VAL A 351 -13.90 -16.30 22.40
N GLY A 352 -12.98 -16.10 23.33
CA GLY A 352 -13.27 -15.53 24.64
C GLY A 352 -13.21 -14.01 24.54
N ALA A 353 -14.32 -13.33 24.86
CA ALA A 353 -14.41 -11.88 24.94
C ALA A 353 -13.25 -11.27 25.78
N PRO A 354 -12.80 -10.03 25.46
CA PRO A 354 -11.69 -9.40 26.16
C PRO A 354 -12.07 -9.16 27.62
N ARG A 355 -11.43 -9.88 28.53
CA ARG A 355 -11.39 -9.50 29.95
C ARG A 355 -10.29 -8.48 30.13
N ALA A 356 -10.68 -7.31 30.65
CA ALA A 356 -9.78 -6.30 31.17
C ALA A 356 -8.72 -6.95 32.07
N ARG A 357 -7.44 -6.72 31.77
CA ARG A 357 -6.36 -7.07 32.69
C ARG A 357 -5.94 -5.85 33.49
N ALA A 358 -5.91 -6.10 34.79
CA ALA A 358 -5.59 -5.21 35.87
C ALA A 358 -4.24 -4.51 35.71
N ASP A 359 -4.24 -3.25 36.14
CA ASP A 359 -3.06 -2.52 36.59
C ASP A 359 -2.29 -3.31 37.65
N GLY A 360 -0.96 -3.24 37.57
CA GLY A 360 -0.05 -3.46 38.69
C GLY A 360 0.98 -4.56 38.51
N ALA A 361 2.18 -4.19 38.07
CA ALA A 361 3.43 -4.44 38.81
C ALA A 361 4.58 -3.63 38.20
N ASP A 362 5.23 -2.85 39.06
CA ASP A 362 6.21 -1.82 38.77
C ASP A 362 7.58 -2.31 38.26
N GLY A 363 8.19 -1.44 37.46
CA GLY A 363 9.60 -1.03 37.47
C GLY A 363 10.67 -1.93 38.11
N ALA A 364 11.57 -2.44 37.26
CA ALA A 364 12.99 -2.60 37.57
C ALA A 364 13.78 -2.64 36.24
N GLY A 365 14.89 -1.89 36.15
CA GLY A 365 15.66 -1.70 34.92
C GLY A 365 16.20 -3.01 34.33
N VAL A 366 16.01 -3.18 33.02
CA VAL A 366 16.51 -4.34 32.27
C VAL A 366 17.62 -3.84 31.36
N GLY A 367 18.86 -4.23 31.66
CA GLY A 367 20.06 -3.79 30.93
C GLY A 367 20.05 -4.27 29.48
N ALA A 368 20.48 -3.39 28.57
CA ALA A 368 20.73 -3.76 27.17
C ALA A 368 21.74 -4.91 27.10
N LEU A 369 21.54 -5.84 26.15
CA LEU A 369 22.45 -6.96 25.90
C LEU A 369 23.87 -6.44 25.58
N SER A 370 24.89 -7.13 26.09
CA SER A 370 26.27 -6.84 25.71
C SER A 370 26.53 -7.20 24.24
N PRO A 371 27.55 -6.59 23.60
CA PRO A 371 27.93 -6.96 22.23
C PRO A 371 28.22 -8.46 22.07
N GLU A 372 28.81 -9.10 23.08
CA GLU A 372 29.10 -10.55 23.07
C GLU A 372 27.80 -11.38 23.09
N GLN A 373 26.81 -10.96 23.89
CA GLN A 373 25.50 -11.62 23.94
C GLN A 373 24.74 -11.47 22.62
N LEU A 374 24.85 -10.31 21.95
CA LEU A 374 24.24 -10.08 20.64
C LEU A 374 24.88 -10.94 19.54
N VAL A 375 26.21 -11.11 19.59
CA VAL A 375 26.93 -12.00 18.66
C VAL A 375 26.50 -13.45 18.89
N ALA A 376 26.44 -13.91 20.14
CA ALA A 376 25.99 -15.27 20.47
C ALA A 376 24.53 -15.51 20.04
N ALA A 377 23.63 -14.56 20.28
CA ALA A 377 22.24 -14.65 19.83
C ALA A 377 22.14 -14.75 18.30
N LYS A 378 22.91 -13.93 17.57
CA LYS A 378 23.00 -14.01 16.11
C LYS A 378 23.47 -15.39 15.65
N GLU A 379 24.52 -15.95 16.26
CA GLU A 379 25.05 -17.26 15.90
C GLU A 379 24.02 -18.38 16.11
N ASN A 380 23.29 -18.34 17.23
CA ASN A 380 22.21 -19.30 17.51
C ASN A 380 21.05 -19.19 16.51
N ILE A 381 20.69 -17.96 16.11
CA ILE A 381 19.67 -17.72 15.08
C ILE A 381 20.14 -18.25 13.72
N VAL A 382 21.40 -18.00 13.36
CA VAL A 382 21.99 -18.50 12.11
C VAL A 382 22.05 -20.03 12.10
N ASP A 383 22.38 -20.67 13.23
CA ASP A 383 22.34 -22.12 13.35
C ASP A 383 20.92 -22.67 13.11
N ALA A 384 19.91 -22.06 13.73
CA ALA A 384 18.52 -22.43 13.49
C ALA A 384 18.12 -22.26 12.01
N LEU A 385 18.53 -21.15 11.37
CA LEU A 385 18.22 -20.88 9.96
C LEU A 385 18.90 -21.85 9.01
N VAL A 386 20.18 -22.16 9.24
CA VAL A 386 21.02 -22.88 8.26
C VAL A 386 21.03 -24.39 8.53
N ASN A 387 21.27 -24.80 9.77
CA ASN A 387 21.44 -26.21 10.12
C ASN A 387 20.09 -26.87 10.39
N ARG A 388 19.20 -26.20 11.13
CA ARG A 388 17.84 -26.71 11.40
C ARG A 388 16.86 -26.39 10.29
N ARG A 389 17.16 -25.40 9.46
CA ARG A 389 16.33 -24.93 8.34
C ARG A 389 14.90 -24.63 8.81
N TYR A 390 14.75 -23.92 9.93
CA TYR A 390 13.46 -23.83 10.61
C TYR A 390 12.36 -23.15 9.78
N TYR A 391 12.70 -22.30 8.79
CA TYR A 391 11.74 -21.75 7.80
C TYR A 391 11.12 -22.81 6.88
N VAL A 392 11.75 -23.97 6.80
CA VAL A 392 11.31 -25.09 5.97
C VAL A 392 10.83 -26.26 6.83
N THR A 393 11.44 -26.46 7.99
CA THR A 393 11.18 -27.63 8.85
C THR A 393 10.23 -27.34 10.01
N GLY A 394 10.13 -26.08 10.43
CA GLY A 394 9.52 -25.69 11.69
C GLY A 394 10.34 -26.05 12.94
N ASP A 395 11.58 -26.57 12.79
CA ASP A 395 12.46 -26.93 13.90
C ASP A 395 13.11 -25.69 14.54
N LEU A 396 12.29 -24.88 15.22
CA LEU A 396 12.73 -23.70 15.98
C LEU A 396 12.86 -24.05 17.48
N PRO A 397 14.10 -24.04 18.03
CA PRO A 397 14.33 -24.40 19.43
C PRO A 397 13.57 -23.49 20.40
N GLU A 398 13.00 -24.08 21.45
CA GLU A 398 12.18 -23.34 22.44
C GLU A 398 13.04 -22.37 23.25
N GLU A 399 14.26 -22.77 23.59
CA GLU A 399 15.24 -21.96 24.31
C GLU A 399 15.67 -20.70 23.57
N LEU A 400 15.50 -20.67 22.24
CA LEU A 400 15.82 -19.53 21.40
C LEU A 400 14.69 -18.48 21.40
N VAL A 401 13.50 -18.80 21.89
CA VAL A 401 12.30 -17.97 21.76
C VAL A 401 11.78 -17.53 23.13
N ALA A 402 11.48 -16.24 23.26
CA ALA A 402 10.91 -15.70 24.48
C ALA A 402 9.44 -16.15 24.65
N PRO A 403 8.94 -16.31 25.89
CA PRO A 403 7.53 -16.55 26.13
C PRO A 403 6.67 -15.44 25.52
N GLY A 404 5.69 -15.80 24.70
CA GLY A 404 4.81 -14.82 24.02
C GLY A 404 5.46 -14.10 22.84
N ALA A 405 6.52 -14.65 22.26
CA ALA A 405 7.15 -14.07 21.07
C ALA A 405 6.18 -13.89 19.91
N HIS A 406 6.39 -12.82 19.15
CA HIS A 406 5.54 -12.41 18.03
C HIS A 406 6.24 -12.70 16.71
N PHE A 407 5.59 -13.47 15.83
CA PHE A 407 6.08 -13.84 14.51
C PHE A 407 5.23 -13.17 13.44
N ILE A 408 5.87 -12.35 12.62
CA ILE A 408 5.23 -11.53 11.61
C ILE A 408 5.94 -11.75 10.27
N ASP A 409 5.19 -12.19 9.27
CA ASP A 409 5.59 -12.25 7.88
C ASP A 409 4.42 -11.79 6.98
N PRO A 410 4.60 -11.59 5.67
CA PRO A 410 3.53 -11.14 4.77
C PRO A 410 2.25 -12.00 4.76
N THR A 411 2.31 -13.24 5.24
CA THR A 411 1.20 -14.21 5.31
C THR A 411 0.80 -14.61 6.74
N THR A 412 1.61 -14.28 7.74
CA THR A 412 1.43 -14.74 9.13
C THR A 412 1.58 -13.60 10.12
N ASP A 413 0.66 -13.50 11.08
CA ASP A 413 0.79 -12.67 12.28
C ASP A 413 0.32 -13.51 13.48
N VAL A 414 1.27 -14.08 14.23
CA VAL A 414 0.96 -14.99 15.33
C VAL A 414 1.80 -14.74 16.57
N ILE A 415 1.15 -14.85 17.72
CA ILE A 415 1.81 -14.84 19.04
C ILE A 415 1.97 -16.28 19.52
N GLY A 416 3.22 -16.66 19.81
CA GLY A 416 3.61 -17.97 20.34
C GLY A 416 4.31 -18.87 19.32
N ARG A 417 5.43 -19.46 19.76
CA ARG A 417 6.28 -20.34 18.94
C ARG A 417 5.54 -21.55 18.39
N GLU A 418 4.65 -22.13 19.20
CA GLU A 418 3.92 -23.36 18.86
C GLU A 418 3.01 -23.15 17.66
N LYS A 419 2.35 -21.99 17.59
CA LYS A 419 1.48 -21.63 16.45
C LYS A 419 2.30 -21.46 15.17
N TYR A 420 3.41 -20.73 15.26
CA TYR A 420 4.28 -20.49 14.12
C TYR A 420 4.87 -21.81 13.58
N THR A 421 5.48 -22.61 14.44
CA THR A 421 6.14 -23.88 14.04
C THR A 421 5.15 -24.93 13.53
N ALA A 422 3.91 -24.95 14.07
CA ALA A 422 2.86 -25.84 13.57
C ALA A 422 2.48 -25.54 12.11
N VAL A 423 2.45 -24.26 11.72
CA VAL A 423 2.17 -23.85 10.34
C VAL A 423 3.33 -24.21 9.43
N VAL A 424 4.55 -23.80 9.79
CA VAL A 424 5.74 -23.99 8.94
C VAL A 424 6.04 -25.46 8.67
N SER A 425 5.93 -26.32 9.68
CA SER A 425 6.20 -27.76 9.55
C SER A 425 5.24 -28.49 8.60
N GLN A 426 4.07 -27.92 8.33
CA GLN A 426 3.07 -28.47 7.41
C GLN A 426 3.16 -27.84 6.02
N LEU A 427 3.65 -26.61 5.93
CA LEU A 427 3.63 -25.81 4.70
C LEU A 427 4.67 -26.27 3.68
N PHE A 428 5.95 -26.34 4.04
CA PHE A 428 7.01 -26.68 3.09
C PHE A 428 7.31 -28.18 3.05
N ASP A 429 7.76 -28.68 1.89
CA ASP A 429 8.41 -29.98 1.78
C ASP A 429 9.93 -29.83 2.02
N PRO A 430 10.50 -30.31 3.14
CA PRO A 430 11.91 -30.10 3.46
C PRO A 430 12.89 -30.85 2.55
N ALA A 431 12.40 -31.82 1.77
CA ALA A 431 13.20 -32.57 0.82
C ALA A 431 13.50 -31.78 -0.46
N THR A 432 12.63 -30.83 -0.83
CA THR A 432 12.72 -30.09 -2.09
C THR A 432 12.77 -28.57 -1.91
N SER A 433 12.46 -28.08 -0.71
CA SER A 433 12.59 -26.67 -0.34
C SER A 433 13.99 -26.32 0.13
N ARG A 434 14.45 -25.12 -0.20
CA ARG A 434 15.79 -24.63 0.03
C ARG A 434 15.77 -23.21 0.60
N PHE A 435 16.44 -23.06 1.73
CA PHE A 435 16.77 -21.79 2.35
C PHE A 435 18.27 -21.52 2.18
N ASP A 436 18.63 -20.34 1.69
CA ASP A 436 20.00 -19.86 1.56
C ASP A 436 20.18 -18.59 2.39
N LEU A 437 21.15 -18.58 3.30
CA LEU A 437 21.54 -17.37 4.03
C LEU A 437 22.43 -16.49 3.13
N LEU A 438 22.04 -15.23 2.95
CA LEU A 438 22.81 -14.25 2.16
C LEU A 438 23.68 -13.37 3.05
N SER A 439 23.16 -12.93 4.20
CA SER A 439 23.93 -12.17 5.18
C SER A 439 23.32 -12.26 6.58
N ALA A 440 24.12 -12.02 7.61
CA ALA A 440 23.67 -11.91 8.99
C ALA A 440 24.52 -10.89 9.75
N SER A 441 23.88 -9.91 10.38
CA SER A 441 24.55 -8.84 11.13
C SER A 441 23.79 -8.47 12.41
N VAL A 442 24.49 -7.78 13.32
CA VAL A 442 23.87 -7.10 14.46
C VAL A 442 23.73 -5.63 14.07
N THR A 443 22.54 -5.05 14.29
CA THR A 443 22.27 -3.64 14.01
C THR A 443 22.70 -2.74 15.16
N ASP A 444 22.85 -1.43 14.90
CA ASP A 444 23.25 -0.45 15.91
C ASP A 444 22.26 -0.35 17.09
N ASP A 445 20.98 -0.69 16.86
CA ASP A 445 19.93 -0.75 17.87
C ASP A 445 19.82 -2.13 18.58
N GLY A 446 20.80 -3.01 18.40
CA GLY A 446 20.91 -4.28 19.15
C GLY A 446 19.97 -5.38 18.66
N LYS A 447 19.54 -5.34 17.39
CA LYS A 447 18.75 -6.40 16.76
C LYS A 447 19.64 -7.31 15.92
N VAL A 448 19.13 -8.49 15.60
CA VAL A 448 19.76 -9.37 14.62
C VAL A 448 19.04 -9.21 13.29
N PHE A 449 19.79 -8.90 12.24
CA PHE A 449 19.28 -8.75 10.88
C PHE A 449 19.87 -9.84 9.99
N VAL A 450 19.03 -10.49 9.20
CA VAL A 450 19.45 -11.49 8.23
C VAL A 450 18.81 -11.22 6.88
N GLU A 451 19.59 -11.44 5.81
CA GLU A 451 19.07 -11.51 4.45
C GLU A 451 19.13 -12.95 3.98
N TRP A 452 18.13 -13.38 3.23
CA TRP A 452 18.00 -14.76 2.81
C TRP A 452 17.33 -14.89 1.44
N ARG A 453 17.43 -16.09 0.88
CA ARG A 453 16.70 -16.53 -0.31
C ARG A 453 15.97 -17.84 0.03
N LEU A 454 14.71 -17.95 -0.38
CA LEU A 454 13.88 -19.12 -0.16
C LEU A 454 13.23 -19.54 -1.48
N GLU A 455 13.19 -20.84 -1.73
CA GLU A 455 12.44 -21.46 -2.82
C GLU A 455 12.00 -22.86 -2.36
N GLY A 456 10.95 -23.41 -2.96
CA GLY A 456 10.59 -24.79 -2.59
C GLY A 456 9.20 -25.22 -2.99
N ASP A 457 8.89 -26.48 -2.68
CA ASP A 457 7.55 -27.00 -2.85
C ASP A 457 6.76 -26.85 -1.55
N ILE A 458 5.56 -26.31 -1.67
CA ILE A 458 4.59 -26.26 -0.59
C ILE A 458 3.56 -27.39 -0.74
N ARG A 459 3.10 -27.88 0.41
CA ARG A 459 2.06 -28.91 0.52
C ARG A 459 0.72 -28.23 0.74
N LEU A 460 -0.21 -28.46 -0.19
CA LEU A 460 -1.56 -27.93 -0.15
C LEU A 460 -2.57 -29.09 -0.02
N PRO A 461 -3.79 -28.87 0.51
CA PRO A 461 -4.79 -29.92 0.64
C PRO A 461 -5.18 -30.63 -0.66
N TRP A 462 -5.01 -29.98 -1.83
CA TRP A 462 -5.33 -30.52 -3.16
C TRP A 462 -4.11 -30.84 -4.02
N GLY A 463 -2.88 -30.75 -3.50
CA GLY A 463 -1.68 -31.08 -4.26
C GLY A 463 -0.41 -30.42 -3.76
N ARG A 464 0.63 -30.47 -4.59
CA ARG A 464 1.89 -29.77 -4.35
C ARG A 464 2.00 -28.60 -5.31
N ALA A 465 2.56 -27.50 -4.84
CA ALA A 465 2.86 -26.38 -5.71
C ALA A 465 4.25 -25.83 -5.44
N LYS A 466 4.86 -25.24 -6.47
CA LYS A 466 6.22 -24.73 -6.39
C LYS A 466 6.20 -23.23 -6.16
N VAL A 467 6.78 -22.80 -5.05
CA VAL A 467 7.08 -21.40 -4.78
C VAL A 467 8.41 -21.08 -5.47
N ARG A 468 8.38 -20.07 -6.35
CA ARG A 468 9.56 -19.59 -7.06
C ARG A 468 10.55 -18.99 -6.07
N ALA A 469 11.82 -18.89 -6.49
CA ALA A 469 12.82 -18.24 -5.67
C ALA A 469 12.50 -16.77 -5.42
N TYR A 470 12.57 -16.37 -4.16
CA TYR A 470 12.46 -14.99 -3.73
C TYR A 470 13.48 -14.70 -2.64
N THR A 471 13.79 -13.43 -2.46
CA THR A 471 14.64 -12.97 -1.36
C THR A 471 13.77 -12.38 -0.27
N GLY A 472 14.27 -12.40 0.94
CA GLY A 472 13.67 -11.69 2.04
C GLY A 472 14.71 -11.26 3.05
N ASP A 473 14.25 -10.52 4.04
CA ASP A 473 15.02 -10.12 5.19
C ASP A 473 14.19 -10.35 6.45
N THR A 474 14.89 -10.73 7.52
CA THR A 474 14.28 -10.93 8.83
C THR A 474 14.99 -10.06 9.85
N THR A 475 14.21 -9.33 10.62
CA THR A 475 14.68 -8.60 11.80
C THR A 475 14.19 -9.32 13.06
N TYR A 476 15.13 -9.74 13.90
CA TYR A 476 14.85 -10.32 15.20
C TYR A 476 15.08 -9.29 16.29
N THR A 477 14.02 -9.01 17.06
CA THR A 477 14.13 -8.26 18.31
C THR A 477 14.32 -9.26 19.45
N LEU A 478 15.34 -9.01 20.27
CA LEU A 478 15.73 -9.89 21.36
C LEU A 478 15.20 -9.38 22.70
N ASP A 479 14.84 -10.31 23.59
CA ASP A 479 14.62 -9.99 25.00
C ASP A 479 15.96 -9.81 25.74
N SER A 480 15.88 -9.50 27.03
CA SER A 480 17.06 -9.29 27.88
C SER A 480 17.90 -10.54 28.14
N GLN A 481 17.42 -11.71 27.74
CA GLN A 481 18.13 -12.98 27.81
C GLN A 481 18.72 -13.38 26.45
N GLY A 482 18.55 -12.56 25.42
CA GLY A 482 19.03 -12.84 24.06
C GLY A 482 18.13 -13.79 23.27
N ARG A 483 16.89 -14.01 23.71
CA ARG A 483 15.89 -14.84 23.01
C ARG A 483 15.06 -14.00 22.06
N ILE A 484 14.53 -14.61 21.01
CA ILE A 484 13.65 -13.98 20.03
C ILE A 484 12.35 -13.57 20.73
N ALA A 485 12.15 -12.27 20.92
CA ALA A 485 10.89 -11.68 21.38
C ALA A 485 9.98 -11.32 20.20
N GLN A 486 10.58 -10.93 19.08
CA GLN A 486 9.85 -10.67 17.83
C GLN A 486 10.69 -11.10 16.63
N GLN A 487 10.03 -11.71 15.67
CA GLN A 487 10.53 -11.98 14.33
C GLN A 487 9.66 -11.21 13.35
N TYR A 488 10.28 -10.39 12.50
CA TYR A 488 9.59 -9.64 11.46
C TYR A 488 10.26 -9.88 10.12
N GLU A 489 9.50 -10.36 9.15
CA GLU A 489 9.98 -10.70 7.81
C GLU A 489 9.40 -9.78 6.74
N THR A 490 10.22 -9.48 5.73
CA THR A 490 9.79 -8.89 4.48
C THR A 490 10.27 -9.71 3.30
N TRP A 491 9.44 -9.79 2.26
CA TRP A 491 9.71 -10.59 1.07
C TRP A 491 9.84 -9.69 -0.16
N SER A 492 10.67 -10.09 -1.13
CA SER A 492 10.80 -9.40 -2.41
C SER A 492 9.54 -9.53 -3.27
N ILE A 493 8.77 -10.60 -3.03
CA ILE A 493 7.45 -10.86 -3.62
C ILE A 493 6.36 -10.56 -2.59
N SER A 494 5.14 -10.28 -3.03
CA SER A 494 4.02 -10.13 -2.09
C SER A 494 3.46 -11.48 -1.62
N ALA A 495 2.70 -11.49 -0.52
CA ALA A 495 1.94 -12.67 -0.09
C ALA A 495 0.99 -13.18 -1.18
N ALA A 496 0.32 -12.25 -1.88
CA ALA A 496 -0.53 -12.56 -3.02
C ALA A 496 0.28 -13.15 -4.19
N GLU A 497 1.45 -12.60 -4.51
CA GLU A 497 2.32 -13.15 -5.54
C GLU A 497 2.82 -14.56 -5.17
N ALA A 498 3.20 -14.79 -3.91
CA ALA A 498 3.53 -16.12 -3.42
C ALA A 498 2.35 -17.09 -3.60
N LEU A 499 1.14 -16.66 -3.27
CA LEU A 499 -0.11 -17.42 -3.42
C LEU A 499 -0.56 -17.62 -4.88
N PHE A 500 -0.23 -16.72 -5.81
CA PHE A 500 -0.62 -16.86 -7.21
C PHE A 500 0.45 -17.56 -8.05
N SER A 501 1.73 -17.46 -7.65
CA SER A 501 2.84 -18.15 -8.31
C SER A 501 2.69 -19.68 -8.33
N ILE A 502 1.83 -20.22 -7.45
CA ILE A 502 1.52 -21.64 -7.34
C ILE A 502 0.44 -22.11 -8.34
N VAL A 503 -0.20 -21.21 -9.09
CA VAL A 503 -1.23 -21.53 -10.10
C VAL A 503 -0.57 -21.99 -11.41
N PRO A 504 -0.93 -23.17 -11.97
CA PRO A 504 -0.38 -23.63 -13.25
C PRO A 504 -0.60 -22.63 -14.39
N GLY A 505 0.47 -22.26 -15.09
CA GLY A 505 0.41 -21.33 -16.23
C GLY A 505 0.56 -19.84 -15.89
N TRP A 506 0.66 -19.48 -14.60
CA TRP A 506 0.98 -18.12 -14.14
C TRP A 506 2.22 -17.54 -14.85
N ASP A 507 3.22 -18.39 -15.04
CA ASP A 507 4.49 -18.12 -15.72
C ASP A 507 4.32 -17.62 -17.16
N ALA A 508 3.32 -18.13 -17.88
CA ALA A 508 3.07 -17.79 -19.28
C ALA A 508 2.39 -16.41 -19.43
N LEU A 509 1.88 -15.84 -18.33
CA LEU A 509 1.22 -14.53 -18.32
C LEU A 509 2.21 -13.37 -18.17
N GLY A 510 3.48 -13.64 -17.83
CA GLY A 510 4.49 -12.58 -17.63
C GLY A 510 4.16 -11.64 -16.46
N LEU A 511 3.25 -12.03 -15.58
CA LEU A 511 2.81 -11.26 -14.41
C LEU A 511 3.60 -11.73 -13.17
N GLY A 512 4.27 -10.80 -12.48
CA GLY A 512 5.03 -11.07 -11.27
C GLY A 512 6.52 -10.74 -11.38
N SER A 513 7.20 -10.78 -10.25
CA SER A 513 8.63 -10.55 -10.12
C SER A 513 9.42 -11.70 -10.78
N PRO A 514 10.56 -11.42 -11.42
CA PRO A 514 11.45 -12.48 -11.87
C PRO A 514 11.96 -13.29 -10.67
N PRO A 515 12.18 -14.61 -10.80
CA PRO A 515 12.74 -15.42 -9.72
C PRO A 515 14.08 -14.85 -9.24
N ALA A 516 14.31 -14.86 -7.93
CA ALA A 516 15.58 -14.46 -7.35
C ALA A 516 16.72 -15.33 -7.91
N PRO A 517 17.84 -14.72 -8.35
CA PRO A 517 19.02 -15.46 -8.82
C PRO A 517 19.54 -16.44 -7.75
N PRO A 518 20.30 -17.47 -8.14
CA PRO A 518 20.98 -18.35 -7.19
C PRO A 518 21.81 -17.57 -6.17
N ALA A 519 21.85 -18.05 -4.92
CA ALA A 519 22.52 -17.35 -3.82
C ALA A 519 24.01 -17.06 -4.12
N ASP A 520 24.72 -17.96 -4.81
CA ASP A 520 26.11 -17.77 -5.19
C ASP A 520 26.32 -16.67 -6.24
N GLU A 521 25.32 -16.41 -7.09
CA GLU A 521 25.34 -15.29 -8.03
C GLU A 521 25.10 -13.96 -7.29
N ILE A 522 24.12 -13.93 -6.38
CA ILE A 522 23.85 -12.76 -5.53
C ILE A 522 25.10 -12.37 -4.74
N LEU A 523 25.75 -13.36 -4.11
CA LEU A 523 26.96 -13.14 -3.32
C LEU A 523 28.15 -12.69 -4.19
N ARG A 524 28.34 -13.26 -5.39
CA ARG A 524 29.39 -12.82 -6.33
C ARG A 524 29.17 -11.40 -6.85
N ALA A 525 27.93 -11.04 -7.16
CA ALA A 525 27.58 -9.68 -7.59
C ALA A 525 27.87 -8.65 -6.50
N ARG A 526 27.54 -8.98 -5.23
CA ARG A 526 27.86 -8.14 -4.06
C ARG A 526 29.36 -7.96 -3.87
N ALA A 527 30.13 -9.05 -3.97
CA ALA A 527 31.59 -9.00 -3.84
C ALA A 527 32.29 -8.20 -4.96
N SER A 528 31.68 -8.13 -6.15
CA SER A 528 32.19 -7.33 -7.28
C SER A 528 31.80 -5.85 -7.20
N SER A 529 30.85 -5.51 -6.32
CA SER A 529 30.30 -4.15 -6.15
C SER A 529 30.80 -3.46 -4.87
N ALA A 530 31.56 -4.18 -4.04
CA ALA A 530 32.24 -3.70 -2.83
C ALA A 530 33.71 -3.39 -3.16
#